data_AF-A0A699YSG9-F1
#
_entry.id   AF-A0A699YSG9-F1
#
_cell.length_a   1.000
_cell.length_b   1.000
_cell.length_c   1.000
_cell.angle_alpha   90.00
_cell.angle_beta   90.00
_cell.angle_gamma   90.00
#
_symmetry.space_group_name_H-M   'P 1'
#
loop_
_entity.id
_entity.type
_entity.pdbx_description
1 polymer ?
#
loop_
_entity_poly.entity_id
_entity_poly.type
_entity_poly.pdbx_seq_one_letter_code
_entity_poly.pdbx_strand_id
1 'polypeptide(L)'
;MRRALASAVCSLGRRAPATEQQTLYAAKRCFADVSDAELKKTALYDFHVAHGGKMVPFAGWSMPIQYKDSIMDSTTHCRTHASIFDVSHMCGFTLKGKDAIAFLETLVVGDIAGLKDNTGTLTVYTNEKGGIIDDSVVTKARPWSSANPGSRVAG
;
A
#
# COMPACT_ATOMS: atom_id res chain seq x y z
N MET A 1 -47.08 18.11 52.31
CA MET A 1 -48.03 16.98 52.30
C MET A 1 -48.12 16.44 50.88
N ARG A 2 -47.88 15.12 50.74
CA ARG A 2 -48.20 14.18 49.64
C ARG A 2 -47.41 14.25 48.32
N ARG A 3 -46.99 13.05 47.91
CA ARG A 3 -46.13 12.60 46.80
C ARG A 3 -46.97 12.04 45.65
N ALA A 4 -46.41 12.00 44.43
CA ALA A 4 -46.35 10.88 43.45
C ALA A 4 -45.86 11.44 42.09
N LEU A 5 -44.69 11.14 41.49
CA LEU A 5 -44.15 9.93 40.84
C LEU A 5 -44.93 9.38 39.61
N ALA A 6 -44.37 9.60 38.41
CA ALA A 6 -44.33 8.72 37.22
C ALA A 6 -43.50 9.43 36.12
N SER A 7 -42.27 9.02 35.80
CA SER A 7 -41.84 7.94 34.88
C SER A 7 -41.79 8.34 33.39
N ALA A 8 -40.56 8.32 32.84
CA ALA A 8 -40.11 7.95 31.48
C ALA A 8 -40.85 8.53 30.25
N VAL A 9 -40.22 8.95 29.16
CA VAL A 9 -39.32 8.17 28.29
C VAL A 9 -38.60 9.16 27.36
N CYS A 10 -37.27 8.99 27.23
CA CYS A 10 -36.45 9.56 26.17
C CYS A 10 -36.96 9.07 24.81
N SER A 11 -37.53 9.95 24.00
CA SER A 11 -37.93 9.63 22.63
C SER A 11 -36.68 9.57 21.74
N LEU A 12 -36.15 8.36 21.60
CA LEU A 12 -35.21 7.98 20.56
C LEU A 12 -35.79 8.37 19.19
N GLY A 13 -35.32 9.51 18.66
CA GLY A 13 -35.40 9.82 17.24
C GLY A 13 -34.65 8.74 16.47
N ARG A 14 -35.39 7.96 15.68
CA ARG A 14 -34.90 6.82 14.91
C ARG A 14 -33.73 7.24 14.03
N ARG A 15 -32.56 6.69 14.34
CA ARG A 15 -31.39 6.67 13.47
C ARG A 15 -31.80 5.89 12.21
N ALA A 16 -31.76 6.54 11.05
CA ALA A 16 -31.95 5.87 9.77
C ALA A 16 -30.95 4.71 9.65
N PRO A 17 -31.36 3.55 9.09
CA PRO A 17 -30.44 2.45 8.90
C PRO A 17 -29.34 2.87 7.92
N ALA A 18 -28.09 2.82 8.37
CA ALA A 18 -26.93 2.89 7.51
C ALA A 18 -26.94 1.63 6.64
N THR A 19 -27.48 1.73 5.44
CA THR A 19 -27.45 0.64 4.46
C THR A 19 -27.18 1.28 3.11
N GLU A 20 -26.25 0.69 2.36
CA GLU A 20 -26.00 0.93 0.93
C GLU A 20 -24.88 1.88 0.49
N GLN A 21 -23.89 2.22 1.34
CA GLN A 21 -22.65 2.87 0.83
C GLN A 21 -21.32 2.20 1.24
N GLN A 22 -21.35 1.12 2.02
CA GLN A 22 -20.13 0.49 2.55
C GLN A 22 -19.55 -0.65 1.70
N THR A 23 -20.20 -1.08 0.62
CA THR A 23 -19.77 -2.27 -0.14
C THR A 23 -18.81 -2.01 -1.30
N LEU A 24 -18.51 -0.75 -1.65
CA LEU A 24 -17.61 -0.44 -2.78
C LEU A 24 -16.11 -0.41 -2.42
N TYR A 25 -15.76 -0.37 -1.13
CA TYR A 25 -14.36 -0.26 -0.65
C TYR A 25 -13.79 -1.54 -0.04
N ALA A 26 -14.50 -2.66 -0.12
CA ALA A 26 -13.89 -3.95 0.13
C ALA A 26 -13.05 -4.32 -1.09
N ALA A 27 -11.86 -3.70 -1.22
CA ALA A 27 -10.80 -4.26 -2.04
C ALA A 27 -10.64 -5.71 -1.61
N LYS A 28 -11.12 -6.63 -2.46
CA LYS A 28 -11.00 -8.07 -2.29
C LYS A 28 -9.52 -8.31 -1.98
N ARG A 29 -9.22 -8.84 -0.78
CA ARG A 29 -7.84 -9.16 -0.40
C ARG A 29 -7.32 -10.11 -1.47
N CYS A 30 -6.48 -9.60 -2.37
CA CYS A 30 -5.81 -10.40 -3.37
C CYS A 30 -4.66 -11.11 -2.66
N PHE A 31 -4.96 -12.26 -2.06
CA PHE A 31 -3.92 -13.25 -1.83
C PHE A 31 -3.30 -13.63 -3.19
N ALA A 32 -2.15 -14.31 -3.19
CA ALA A 32 -1.51 -14.87 -4.38
C ALA A 32 -2.35 -16.01 -5.02
N ASP A 33 -3.66 -15.82 -5.12
CA ASP A 33 -4.65 -16.76 -5.60
C ASP A 33 -4.60 -16.83 -7.12
N VAL A 34 -4.70 -18.06 -7.60
CA VAL A 34 -4.62 -18.46 -8.99
C VAL A 34 -6.02 -18.32 -9.59
N SER A 35 -6.55 -17.10 -9.64
CA SER A 35 -7.86 -16.89 -10.29
C SER A 35 -7.69 -16.94 -11.82
N ASP A 36 -8.62 -17.56 -12.53
CA ASP A 36 -8.78 -17.57 -14.01
C ASP A 36 -8.96 -16.16 -14.65
N ALA A 37 -8.68 -15.11 -13.91
CA ALA A 37 -8.69 -13.74 -14.39
C ALA A 37 -7.44 -13.45 -15.23
N GLU A 38 -7.62 -12.66 -16.29
CA GLU A 38 -6.51 -12.19 -17.12
C GLU A 38 -5.45 -11.48 -16.26
N LEU A 39 -4.23 -12.01 -16.26
CA LEU A 39 -3.13 -11.48 -15.47
C LEU A 39 -2.72 -10.10 -15.97
N LYS A 40 -2.52 -9.16 -15.04
CA LYS A 40 -1.97 -7.83 -15.35
C LYS A 40 -0.53 -7.95 -15.85
N LYS A 41 -0.11 -7.05 -16.73
CA LYS A 41 1.25 -7.01 -17.31
C LYS A 41 1.96 -5.73 -16.89
N THR A 42 3.23 -5.83 -16.49
CA THR A 42 4.05 -4.64 -16.20
C THR A 42 4.44 -3.93 -17.49
N ALA A 43 4.92 -2.69 -17.39
CA ALA A 43 5.45 -1.95 -18.55
C ALA A 43 6.65 -2.64 -19.20
N LEU A 44 7.34 -3.53 -18.48
CA LEU A 44 8.49 -4.30 -18.96
C LEU A 44 8.13 -5.72 -19.39
N TYR A 45 6.85 -6.07 -19.49
CA TYR A 45 6.41 -7.43 -19.84
C TYR A 45 7.02 -7.94 -21.15
N ASP A 46 6.94 -7.16 -22.23
CA ASP A 46 7.45 -7.58 -23.54
C ASP A 46 8.98 -7.74 -23.52
N PHE A 47 9.68 -6.91 -22.74
CA PHE A 47 11.11 -7.05 -22.52
C PHE A 47 11.44 -8.39 -21.86
N HIS A 48 10.70 -8.77 -20.82
CA HIS A 48 10.91 -10.05 -20.13
C HIS A 48 10.70 -11.24 -21.06
N VAL A 49 9.62 -11.24 -21.85
CA VAL A 49 9.31 -12.30 -22.81
C VAL A 49 10.40 -12.41 -23.89
N ALA A 50 10.83 -11.29 -24.47
CA ALA A 50 11.86 -11.26 -25.49
C ALA A 50 13.23 -11.79 -25.01
N HIS A 51 13.51 -11.67 -23.71
CA HIS A 51 14.77 -12.14 -23.10
C HIS A 51 14.66 -13.53 -22.45
N GLY A 52 13.57 -14.27 -22.70
CA GLY A 52 13.39 -15.64 -22.23
C GLY A 52 12.99 -15.74 -20.75
N GLY A 53 12.35 -14.70 -20.21
CA GLY A 53 11.77 -14.72 -18.88
C GLY A 53 10.64 -15.75 -18.80
N LYS A 54 10.74 -16.65 -17.82
CA LYS A 54 9.66 -17.59 -17.49
C LYS A 54 8.57 -16.85 -16.72
N MET A 55 7.47 -16.55 -17.39
CA MET A 55 6.36 -15.77 -16.83
C MET A 55 5.44 -16.65 -15.98
N VAL A 56 5.12 -16.21 -14.76
CA VAL A 56 4.25 -16.92 -13.82
C VAL A 56 3.22 -15.97 -13.18
N PRO A 57 2.05 -16.47 -12.76
CA PRO A 57 1.10 -15.69 -11.97
C PRO A 57 1.69 -15.35 -10.58
N PHE A 58 1.75 -14.07 -10.24
CA PHE A 58 2.16 -13.58 -8.94
C PHE A 58 1.35 -12.32 -8.56
N ALA A 59 0.62 -12.37 -7.44
CA ALA A 59 -0.20 -11.26 -6.94
C ALA A 59 -1.17 -10.65 -7.98
N GLY A 60 -1.70 -11.46 -8.90
CA GLY A 60 -2.57 -10.99 -10.00
C GLY A 60 -1.83 -10.38 -11.21
N TRP A 61 -0.51 -10.50 -11.26
CA TRP A 61 0.36 -10.06 -12.36
C TRP A 61 1.06 -11.25 -13.02
N SER A 62 1.42 -11.10 -14.29
CA SER A 62 2.33 -12.00 -15.01
C SER A 62 3.76 -11.49 -14.84
N MET A 63 4.54 -12.16 -13.99
CA MET A 63 5.89 -11.72 -13.59
C MET A 63 6.97 -12.73 -13.99
N PRO A 64 8.20 -12.31 -14.32
CA PRO A 64 9.30 -13.22 -14.61
C PRO A 64 9.86 -13.83 -13.32
N ILE A 65 9.87 -15.16 -13.19
CA ILE A 65 10.47 -15.85 -12.03
C ILE A 65 11.95 -16.20 -12.24
N GLN A 66 12.33 -16.50 -13.47
CA GLN A 66 13.70 -16.84 -13.85
C GLN A 66 13.92 -16.53 -15.33
N TYR A 67 15.18 -16.37 -15.72
CA TYR A 67 15.60 -16.30 -17.12
C TYR A 67 16.27 -17.61 -17.51
N LYS A 68 17.35 -17.54 -18.31
CA LYS A 68 18.09 -18.71 -18.79
C LYS A 68 18.82 -19.45 -17.67
N ASP A 69 19.29 -18.72 -16.66
CA ASP A 69 20.08 -19.27 -15.56
C ASP A 69 19.20 -19.82 -14.44
N SER A 70 19.79 -20.60 -13.52
CA SER A 70 19.05 -21.07 -12.36
C SER A 70 18.76 -19.93 -11.36
N ILE A 71 17.78 -20.15 -10.49
CA ILE A 71 17.46 -19.21 -9.39
C ILE A 71 18.69 -19.04 -8.47
N MET A 72 19.47 -20.10 -8.27
CA MET A 72 20.69 -20.06 -7.45
C MET A 72 21.80 -19.22 -8.10
N ASP A 73 21.96 -19.32 -9.42
CA ASP A 73 22.92 -18.50 -10.16
C ASP A 73 22.53 -17.03 -10.08
N SER A 74 21.24 -16.71 -10.25
CA SER A 74 20.71 -15.35 -10.11
C SER A 74 20.92 -14.80 -8.70
N THR A 75 20.71 -15.62 -7.68
CA THR A 75 20.94 -15.25 -6.27
C THR A 75 22.42 -14.96 -6.00
N THR A 76 23.32 -15.79 -6.54
CA THR A 76 24.77 -15.60 -6.42
C THR A 76 25.20 -14.33 -7.15
N HIS A 77 24.73 -14.13 -8.38
CA HIS A 77 25.01 -12.94 -9.18
C HIS A 77 24.58 -11.64 -8.50
N CYS A 78 23.42 -11.62 -7.82
CA CYS A 78 22.96 -10.46 -7.06
C CYS A 78 23.89 -10.08 -5.89
N ARG A 79 24.68 -11.04 -5.37
CA ARG A 79 25.61 -10.81 -4.25
C ARG A 79 27.03 -10.51 -4.71
N THR A 80 27.45 -11.09 -5.83
CA THR A 80 28.82 -10.92 -6.36
C THR A 80 28.91 -9.78 -7.38
N HIS A 81 27.79 -9.39 -7.99
CA HIS A 81 27.69 -8.36 -9.01
C HIS A 81 26.47 -7.46 -8.73
N ALA A 82 25.91 -6.85 -9.78
CA ALA A 82 24.69 -6.06 -9.71
C ALA A 82 23.55 -6.79 -10.41
N SER A 83 22.34 -6.66 -9.89
CA SER A 83 21.13 -7.21 -10.49
C SER A 83 20.03 -6.17 -10.54
N ILE A 84 19.15 -6.29 -11.53
CA ILE A 84 18.01 -5.41 -11.73
C ILE A 84 16.73 -6.24 -11.55
N PHE A 85 15.78 -5.69 -10.79
CA PHE A 85 14.51 -6.33 -10.49
C PHE A 85 13.36 -5.46 -10.99
N ASP A 86 12.41 -6.07 -11.71
CA ASP A 86 11.15 -5.41 -12.03
C ASP A 86 10.19 -5.51 -10.82
N VAL A 87 10.17 -4.45 -10.02
CA VAL A 87 9.27 -4.31 -8.86
C VAL A 87 8.02 -3.47 -9.20
N SER A 88 7.73 -3.23 -10.47
CA SER A 88 6.67 -2.29 -10.89
C SER A 88 5.25 -2.74 -10.50
N HIS A 89 5.07 -4.01 -10.15
CA HIS A 89 3.82 -4.54 -9.62
C HIS A 89 3.58 -4.12 -8.15
N MET A 90 4.63 -3.73 -7.42
CA MET A 90 4.52 -3.16 -6.09
C MET A 90 3.88 -1.77 -6.19
N CYS A 91 2.80 -1.56 -5.45
CA CYS A 91 2.12 -0.28 -5.44
C CYS A 91 2.97 0.77 -4.73
N GLY A 92 3.10 1.95 -5.34
CA GLY A 92 3.68 3.14 -4.70
C GLY A 92 2.70 4.30 -4.82
N PHE A 93 2.51 5.04 -3.75
CA PHE A 93 1.71 6.26 -3.76
C PHE A 93 2.41 7.38 -2.99
N THR A 94 2.07 8.63 -3.31
CA THR A 94 2.58 9.81 -2.61
C THR A 94 1.44 10.48 -1.88
N LEU A 95 1.55 10.55 -0.55
CA LEU A 95 0.61 11.29 0.28
C LEU A 95 1.11 12.73 0.46
N LYS A 96 0.26 13.72 0.18
CA LYS A 96 0.56 15.14 0.30
C LYS A 96 -0.53 15.86 1.08
N GLY A 97 -0.15 16.85 1.88
CA GLY A 97 -1.07 17.66 2.67
C GLY A 97 -0.46 18.05 4.01
N LYS A 98 -1.03 19.07 4.65
CA LYS A 98 -0.59 19.55 5.97
C LYS A 98 -0.64 18.47 7.06
N ASP A 99 -1.61 17.55 6.95
CA ASP A 99 -1.87 16.50 7.95
C ASP A 99 -1.37 15.13 7.48
N ALA A 100 -0.59 15.04 6.39
CA ALA A 100 -0.17 13.78 5.80
C ALA A 100 0.59 12.87 6.77
N ILE A 101 1.50 13.44 7.56
CA ILE A 101 2.28 12.70 8.56
C ILE A 101 1.36 12.19 9.67
N ALA A 102 0.58 13.09 10.28
CA ALA A 102 -0.32 12.74 11.37
C ALA A 102 -1.35 11.67 10.95
N PHE A 103 -1.89 11.78 9.74
CA PHE A 103 -2.79 10.77 9.19
C PHE A 103 -2.09 9.41 9.00
N LEU A 104 -0.88 9.40 8.41
CA LEU A 104 -0.17 8.14 8.15
C LEU A 104 0.17 7.41 9.45
N GLU A 105 0.57 8.14 10.50
CA GLU A 105 0.84 7.59 11.83
C GLU A 105 -0.41 7.03 12.53
N THR A 106 -1.62 7.31 12.05
CA THR A 106 -2.82 6.59 12.52
C THR A 106 -2.94 5.17 11.95
N LEU A 107 -2.22 4.87 10.86
CA LEU A 107 -2.32 3.61 10.12
C LEU A 107 -1.10 2.70 10.35
N VAL A 108 0.06 3.30 10.63
CA VAL A 108 1.34 2.59 10.75
C VAL A 108 1.92 2.71 12.15
N VAL A 109 2.85 1.81 12.50
CA VAL A 109 3.51 1.81 13.82
C VAL A 109 4.82 2.62 13.85
N GLY A 110 5.32 3.06 12.70
CA GLY A 110 6.59 3.79 12.59
C GLY A 110 6.45 5.27 12.92
N ASP A 111 7.46 5.85 13.56
CA ASP A 111 7.58 7.30 13.78
C ASP A 111 8.00 7.99 12.47
N ILE A 112 7.02 8.59 11.77
CA ILE A 112 7.22 9.27 10.49
C ILE A 112 7.56 10.75 10.72
N ALA A 113 7.02 11.35 11.76
CA ALA A 113 7.33 12.72 12.18
C ALA A 113 8.82 12.89 12.47
N GLY A 114 9.41 11.94 13.20
CA GLY A 114 10.82 11.88 13.57
C GLY A 114 11.78 11.58 12.42
N LEU A 115 11.30 11.14 11.26
CA LEU A 115 12.16 10.93 10.09
C LEU A 115 12.77 12.24 9.60
N LYS A 116 14.05 12.15 9.19
CA LYS A 116 14.72 13.21 8.44
C LYS A 116 14.20 13.22 7.01
N ASP A 117 14.20 14.38 6.37
CA ASP A 117 13.84 14.49 4.96
C ASP A 117 14.72 13.59 4.08
N ASN A 118 14.07 12.93 3.11
CA ASN A 118 14.62 11.94 2.19
C ASN A 118 15.21 10.71 2.87
N THR A 119 14.77 10.40 4.08
CA THR A 119 15.03 9.11 4.73
C THR A 119 13.74 8.31 4.82
N GLY A 120 13.88 6.99 4.92
CA GLY A 120 12.75 6.09 5.03
C GLY A 120 12.93 5.04 6.11
N THR A 121 11.82 4.45 6.50
CA THR A 121 11.75 3.38 7.50
C THR A 121 10.80 2.29 7.05
N LEU A 122 11.09 1.05 7.47
CA LEU A 122 10.16 -0.06 7.32
C LEU A 122 9.11 0.04 8.43
N THR A 123 7.84 -0.10 8.05
CA THR A 123 6.72 -0.09 8.97
C THR A 123 5.64 -1.06 8.52
N VAL A 124 4.64 -1.28 9.37
CA VAL A 124 3.52 -2.18 9.10
C VAL A 124 2.20 -1.44 9.29
N TYR A 125 1.25 -1.75 8.42
CA TYR A 125 -0.14 -1.36 8.57
C TYR A 125 -0.82 -2.34 9.51
N THR A 126 -1.50 -1.82 10.53
CA THR A 126 -2.20 -2.64 11.51
C THR A 126 -3.71 -2.48 11.42
N ASN A 127 -4.45 -3.53 11.78
CA ASN A 127 -5.89 -3.47 11.96
C ASN A 127 -6.24 -3.02 13.39
N GLU A 128 -7.52 -2.81 13.67
CA GLU A 128 -8.03 -2.37 14.98
C GLU A 128 -7.66 -3.31 16.16
N LYS A 129 -7.26 -4.56 15.89
CA LYS A 129 -6.83 -5.54 16.89
C LYS A 129 -5.30 -5.65 17.00
N GLY A 130 -4.55 -4.80 16.29
CA GLY A 130 -3.09 -4.83 16.24
C GLY A 130 -2.50 -5.92 15.33
N GLY A 131 -3.32 -6.60 14.53
CA GLY A 131 -2.83 -7.57 13.54
C GLY A 131 -2.27 -6.87 12.29
N ILE A 132 -1.19 -7.40 11.73
CA ILE A 132 -0.55 -6.86 10.52
C ILE A 132 -1.41 -7.15 9.29
N ILE A 133 -1.70 -6.11 8.52
CA ILE A 133 -2.42 -6.19 7.24
C ILE A 133 -1.43 -6.25 6.08
N ASP A 134 -0.41 -5.40 6.12
CA ASP A 134 0.59 -5.22 5.07
C ASP A 134 1.84 -4.54 5.65
N ASP A 135 2.96 -4.63 4.96
CA ASP A 135 4.20 -3.91 5.30
C ASP A 135 4.55 -2.87 4.22
N SER A 136 5.28 -1.83 4.60
CA SER A 136 5.71 -0.81 3.65
C SER A 136 6.97 -0.09 4.08
N VAL A 137 7.73 0.38 3.09
CA VAL A 137 8.81 1.34 3.32
C VAL A 137 8.25 2.74 3.08
N VAL A 138 8.14 3.52 4.14
CA VAL A 138 7.70 4.91 4.07
C VAL A 138 8.92 5.82 4.00
N THR A 139 8.95 6.71 3.00
CA THR A 139 10.01 7.72 2.85
C THR A 139 9.42 9.11 3.03
N LYS A 140 10.02 9.92 3.90
CA LYS A 140 9.65 11.32 4.08
C LYS A 140 10.27 12.15 2.96
N ALA A 141 9.60 12.20 1.82
CA ALA A 141 10.10 12.94 0.67
C ALA A 141 10.06 14.45 0.92
N ARG A 142 11.16 15.15 0.65
CA ARG A 142 11.15 16.61 0.62
C ARG A 142 10.29 17.09 -0.56
N PRO A 143 9.49 18.17 -0.43
CA PRO A 143 8.84 18.78 -1.58
C PRO A 143 9.87 19.16 -2.65
N TRP A 144 9.67 18.67 -3.88
CA TRP A 144 10.56 18.95 -5.02
C TRP A 144 10.83 20.46 -5.21
N SER A 145 9.82 21.30 -4.99
CA SER A 145 9.92 22.77 -5.05
C SER A 145 10.97 23.36 -4.11
N SER A 146 11.18 22.75 -2.94
CA SER A 146 12.17 23.18 -1.96
C SER A 146 13.57 22.62 -2.20
N ALA A 147 13.69 21.55 -3.00
CA ALA A 147 14.98 20.99 -3.41
C ALA A 147 15.56 21.72 -4.63
N ASN A 148 14.71 22.34 -5.47
CA ASN A 148 15.13 23.08 -6.65
C ASN A 148 14.21 24.30 -6.90
N PRO A 149 14.53 25.47 -6.33
CA PRO A 149 13.67 26.66 -6.30
C PRO A 149 13.25 27.20 -7.68
N GLY A 150 13.98 26.82 -8.75
CA GLY A 150 13.69 27.23 -10.13
C GLY A 150 12.74 26.31 -10.90
N SER A 151 12.47 25.11 -10.39
CA SER A 151 11.63 24.12 -11.09
C SER A 151 10.20 24.11 -10.54
N ARG A 152 9.37 25.01 -11.07
CA ARG A 152 7.93 25.00 -10.77
C ARG A 152 7.28 23.81 -11.48
N VAL A 153 7.00 22.74 -10.74
CA VAL A 153 5.96 21.78 -11.13
C VAL A 153 4.62 22.45 -10.86
N ALA A 154 3.89 22.77 -11.94
CA ALA A 154 2.52 23.25 -11.86
C ALA A 154 1.67 22.23 -11.08
N GLY A 155 0.85 22.76 -10.16
CA GLY A 155 -0.04 21.98 -9.30
C GLY A 155 -1.21 21.37 -10.02
#